data_AF-A0AA38FTW5-F1
#
_entry.id   AF-A0AA38FTW5-F1
#
_cell.length_a   1.000
_cell.length_b   1.000
_cell.length_c   1.000
_cell.angle_alpha   90.00
_cell.angle_beta   90.00
_cell.angle_gamma   90.00
#
_symmetry.space_group_name_H-M   'P 1'
#
loop_
_entity.id
_entity.type
_entity.pdbx_description
1 polymer ?
#
loop_
_entity_poly.entity_id
_entity_poly.type
_entity_poly.pdbx_seq_one_letter_code
_entity_poly.pdbx_strand_id
1 'polypeptide(L)'
;TGKTGFKFGPSCVCSTYSYCYSYRPFTAAKPSFSPRIPLRRFAVFSSSELPKTFDFSAEQRIYNWWDSQGFFKPNLSQDGPPFVISMPPPNVTGALHMGHAMFVTLEDIMARYWRMKGRPTLWLPGTDHAGIATQLVVEKLLATEGKRREDLSRDEFVARVWEWKRKYGGTITNQLRRLGASCDWSREHFTLDDHLSQAVVDAFIRLHEKGLIYR
;
A
#
# COMPACT_ATOMS: atom_id res chain seq x y z
N THR A 1 50.36 10.55 -65.49
CA THR A 1 50.37 9.23 -64.83
C THR A 1 50.18 9.46 -63.33
N GLY A 2 49.17 8.98 -62.61
CA GLY A 2 47.89 8.34 -62.92
C GLY A 2 46.87 8.77 -61.85
N LYS A 3 45.59 8.70 -62.21
CA LYS A 3 44.41 8.99 -61.38
C LYS A 3 44.03 7.74 -60.59
N THR A 4 43.67 7.87 -59.31
CA THR A 4 42.81 6.89 -58.61
C THR A 4 41.83 7.66 -57.73
N GLY A 5 40.55 7.57 -58.10
CA GLY A 5 39.44 8.30 -57.50
C GLY A 5 38.84 7.60 -56.28
N PHE A 6 38.33 8.45 -55.39
CA PHE A 6 37.46 8.14 -54.26
C PHE A 6 36.15 7.48 -54.72
N LYS A 7 35.67 6.48 -53.98
CA LYS A 7 34.27 6.02 -54.03
C LYS A 7 33.65 6.11 -52.64
N PHE A 8 32.57 6.87 -52.55
CA PHE A 8 31.63 6.91 -51.43
C PHE A 8 30.75 5.65 -51.45
N GLY A 9 30.49 5.06 -50.28
CA GLY A 9 29.45 4.06 -50.07
C GLY A 9 28.32 4.64 -49.20
N PRO A 10 27.04 4.38 -49.48
CA PRO A 10 25.93 4.89 -48.71
C PRO A 10 25.61 4.00 -47.50
N SER A 11 25.27 4.65 -46.39
CA SER A 11 24.67 4.10 -45.18
C SER A 11 23.17 3.85 -45.35
N CYS A 12 22.65 2.68 -44.92
CA CYS A 12 21.39 2.50 -44.13
C CYS A 12 20.93 1.03 -43.98
N VAL A 13 20.61 0.67 -42.73
CA VAL A 13 19.52 -0.20 -42.22
C VAL A 13 19.37 -1.67 -42.70
N CYS A 14 19.54 -2.61 -41.76
CA CYS A 14 18.93 -3.96 -41.78
C CYS A 14 18.93 -4.46 -40.31
N SER A 15 17.86 -4.48 -39.52
CA SER A 15 16.59 -5.22 -39.61
C SER A 15 16.75 -6.74 -39.78
N THR A 16 16.24 -7.46 -38.78
CA THR A 16 15.72 -8.85 -38.78
C THR A 16 16.70 -10.02 -38.85
N TYR A 17 16.88 -10.64 -37.67
CA TYR A 17 16.85 -12.09 -37.37
C TYR A 17 17.06 -13.07 -38.54
N SER A 18 18.16 -13.84 -38.49
CA SER A 18 18.24 -15.14 -39.15
C SER A 18 19.12 -16.09 -38.34
N TYR A 19 18.50 -16.96 -37.54
CA TYR A 19 19.15 -18.12 -36.94
C TYR A 19 18.92 -19.32 -37.87
N CYS A 20 20.01 -19.87 -38.40
CA CYS A 20 20.03 -21.12 -39.16
C CYS A 20 19.59 -22.31 -38.30
N TYR A 21 18.54 -23.03 -38.71
CA TYR A 21 18.19 -24.34 -38.18
C TYR A 21 18.67 -25.45 -39.13
N SER A 22 19.56 -26.31 -38.66
CA SER A 22 19.91 -27.57 -39.30
C SER A 22 18.81 -28.61 -39.03
N TYR A 23 18.15 -29.10 -40.07
CA TYR A 23 17.18 -30.20 -39.99
C TYR A 23 17.90 -31.55 -39.85
N ARG A 24 17.66 -32.28 -38.75
CA ARG A 24 17.86 -33.73 -38.65
C ARG A 24 16.48 -34.41 -38.67
N PRO A 25 16.23 -35.43 -39.50
CA PRO A 25 14.97 -36.16 -39.47
C PRO A 25 14.91 -37.03 -38.21
N PHE A 26 13.97 -36.73 -37.32
CA PHE A 26 13.65 -37.54 -36.15
C PHE A 26 12.54 -38.51 -36.53
N THR A 27 12.82 -39.81 -36.61
CA THR A 27 11.82 -40.86 -36.75
C THR A 27 11.08 -41.04 -35.42
N ALA A 28 9.91 -40.42 -35.27
CA ALA A 28 9.08 -40.56 -34.08
C ALA A 28 8.25 -41.85 -34.14
N ALA A 29 8.56 -42.83 -33.29
CA ALA A 29 7.64 -43.93 -32.98
C ALA A 29 6.41 -43.37 -32.24
N LYS A 30 5.20 -43.78 -32.66
CA LYS A 30 3.94 -43.36 -32.01
C LYS A 30 3.82 -44.01 -30.62
N PRO A 31 3.65 -43.25 -29.53
CA PRO A 31 3.35 -43.86 -28.25
C PRO A 31 1.89 -44.33 -28.23
N SER A 32 1.69 -45.61 -27.90
CA SER A 32 0.37 -46.21 -27.67
C SER A 32 -0.23 -45.67 -26.38
N PHE A 33 -1.34 -44.94 -26.47
CA PHE A 33 -2.15 -44.54 -25.32
C PHE A 33 -2.96 -45.74 -24.82
N SER A 34 -2.73 -46.16 -23.58
CA SER A 34 -3.63 -47.06 -22.84
C SER A 34 -4.59 -46.21 -22.00
N PRO A 35 -5.91 -46.47 -21.99
CA PRO A 35 -6.86 -45.68 -21.24
C PRO A 35 -7.10 -46.22 -19.83
N ARG A 36 -7.53 -45.31 -18.96
CA ARG A 36 -8.17 -45.49 -17.63
C ARG A 36 -7.25 -45.44 -16.41
N ILE A 37 -6.79 -44.23 -16.12
CA ILE A 37 -6.84 -43.75 -14.73
C ILE A 37 -8.28 -43.27 -14.52
N PRO A 38 -9.02 -43.74 -13.50
CA PRO A 38 -10.34 -43.20 -13.23
C PRO A 38 -10.15 -41.73 -12.87
N LEU A 39 -10.71 -40.84 -13.70
CA LEU A 39 -10.93 -39.46 -13.32
C LEU A 39 -11.76 -39.48 -12.04
N ARG A 40 -11.11 -39.47 -10.87
CA ARG A 40 -11.74 -38.93 -9.67
C ARG A 40 -12.27 -37.59 -10.13
N ARG A 41 -13.60 -37.43 -10.09
CA ARG A 41 -14.27 -36.14 -10.23
C ARG A 41 -13.52 -35.18 -9.30
N PHE A 42 -12.55 -34.45 -9.83
CA PHE A 42 -12.37 -33.08 -9.40
C PHE A 42 -13.75 -32.51 -9.60
N ALA A 43 -14.43 -32.23 -8.50
CA ALA A 43 -15.63 -31.43 -8.53
C ALA A 43 -15.20 -30.16 -9.25
N VAL A 44 -15.46 -30.11 -10.56
CA VAL A 44 -15.47 -28.89 -11.34
C VAL A 44 -16.35 -28.01 -10.48
N PHE A 45 -15.77 -26.95 -9.91
CA PHE A 45 -16.52 -25.92 -9.22
C PHE A 45 -17.69 -25.61 -10.14
N SER A 46 -18.88 -26.08 -9.78
CA SER A 46 -20.10 -25.74 -10.48
C SER A 46 -20.28 -24.28 -10.17
N SER A 47 -19.78 -23.42 -11.06
CA SER A 47 -19.95 -21.99 -10.91
C SER A 47 -21.43 -21.74 -11.00
N SER A 48 -22.04 -21.29 -9.90
CA SER A 48 -23.25 -20.49 -9.98
C SER A 48 -23.06 -19.46 -11.09
N GLU A 49 -24.01 -19.36 -12.03
CA GLU A 49 -23.95 -18.37 -13.10
C GLU A 49 -23.60 -17.00 -12.50
N LEU A 50 -22.59 -16.33 -13.08
CA LEU A 50 -22.19 -15.01 -12.62
C LEU A 50 -23.39 -14.07 -12.74
N PRO A 51 -23.73 -13.29 -11.69
CA PRO A 51 -24.87 -12.40 -11.74
C PRO A 51 -24.65 -11.34 -12.84
N LYS A 52 -25.74 -10.97 -13.53
CA LYS A 52 -25.71 -9.96 -14.60
C LYS A 52 -25.35 -8.57 -14.09
N THR A 53 -25.59 -8.30 -12.81
CA THR A 53 -25.28 -7.04 -12.14
C THR A 53 -24.31 -7.28 -11.00
N PHE A 54 -23.32 -6.39 -10.86
CA PHE A 54 -22.40 -6.43 -9.74
C PHE A 54 -23.10 -5.98 -8.44
N ASP A 55 -22.98 -6.79 -7.39
CA ASP A 55 -23.42 -6.43 -6.06
C ASP A 55 -22.27 -5.77 -5.28
N PHE A 56 -22.38 -4.46 -5.05
CA PHE A 56 -21.39 -3.68 -4.30
C PHE A 56 -21.25 -4.12 -2.83
N SER A 57 -22.21 -4.86 -2.27
CA SER A 57 -22.06 -5.45 -0.93
C SER A 57 -20.89 -6.45 -0.87
N ALA A 58 -20.53 -7.05 -2.01
CA ALA A 58 -19.44 -8.01 -2.11
C ALA A 58 -18.07 -7.41 -1.77
N GLU A 59 -17.85 -6.11 -2.00
CA GLU A 59 -16.59 -5.42 -1.72
C GLU A 59 -16.16 -5.57 -0.25
N GLN A 60 -17.10 -5.34 0.68
CA GLN A 60 -16.83 -5.44 2.11
C GLN A 60 -16.43 -6.86 2.51
N ARG A 61 -17.13 -7.85 1.95
CA ARG A 61 -16.87 -9.27 2.22
C ARG A 61 -15.50 -9.69 1.70
N ILE A 62 -15.14 -9.27 0.49
CA ILE A 62 -13.83 -9.55 -0.12
C ILE A 62 -12.72 -8.89 0.68
N TYR A 63 -12.89 -7.62 1.05
CA TYR A 63 -11.90 -6.89 1.83
C TYR A 63 -11.64 -7.52 3.20
N ASN A 64 -12.72 -7.84 3.94
CA ASN A 64 -12.62 -8.50 5.23
C ASN A 64 -11.91 -9.86 5.12
N TRP A 65 -12.16 -10.59 4.04
CA TRP A 65 -11.43 -11.83 3.77
C TRP A 65 -9.93 -11.57 3.56
N TRP A 66 -9.54 -10.64 2.68
CA TRP A 66 -8.12 -10.30 2.47
C TRP A 66 -7.39 -9.90 3.75
N ASP A 67 -8.03 -9.06 4.56
CA ASP A 67 -7.47 -8.62 5.84
C ASP A 67 -7.30 -9.79 6.82
N SER A 68 -8.33 -10.64 6.94
CA SER A 68 -8.30 -11.83 7.82
C SER A 68 -7.22 -12.84 7.43
N GLN A 69 -6.86 -12.93 6.15
CA GLN A 69 -5.81 -13.80 5.66
C GLN A 69 -4.41 -13.17 5.78
N GLY A 70 -4.31 -11.90 6.18
CA GLY A 70 -3.05 -11.19 6.31
C GLY A 70 -2.37 -10.86 4.97
N PHE A 71 -3.12 -10.81 3.86
CA PHE A 71 -2.56 -10.58 2.52
C PHE A 71 -1.90 -9.21 2.33
N PHE A 72 -2.16 -8.28 3.25
CA PHE A 72 -1.56 -6.95 3.22
C PHE A 72 -0.16 -6.90 3.85
N LYS A 73 0.18 -7.90 4.67
CA LYS A 73 1.48 -7.99 5.35
C LYS A 73 2.59 -8.29 4.35
N PRO A 74 3.82 -7.77 4.58
CA PRO A 74 4.96 -8.10 3.74
C PRO A 74 5.26 -9.60 3.83
N ASN A 75 5.34 -10.28 2.69
CA ASN A 75 5.78 -11.67 2.64
C ASN A 75 7.32 -11.70 2.61
N LEU A 76 7.92 -12.11 3.72
CA LEU A 76 9.38 -12.16 3.88
C LEU A 76 10.03 -13.40 3.23
N SER A 77 9.24 -14.36 2.73
CA SER A 77 9.77 -15.49 1.93
C SER A 77 10.05 -15.10 0.48
N GLN A 78 9.66 -13.91 0.07
CA GLN A 78 9.91 -13.39 -1.26
C GLN A 78 11.33 -12.80 -1.35
N ASP A 79 12.04 -13.17 -2.41
CA ASP A 79 13.36 -12.64 -2.71
C ASP A 79 13.28 -11.28 -3.42
N GLY A 80 14.21 -10.39 -3.09
CA GLY A 80 14.39 -9.11 -3.75
C GLY A 80 14.32 -7.91 -2.80
N PRO A 81 14.70 -6.71 -3.28
CA PRO A 81 14.70 -5.52 -2.45
C PRO A 81 13.27 -5.19 -1.99
N PRO A 82 13.02 -4.84 -0.72
CA PRO A 82 11.68 -4.50 -0.28
C PRO A 82 11.17 -3.23 -0.97
N PHE A 83 9.85 -3.13 -1.13
CA PHE A 83 9.17 -1.88 -1.46
C PHE A 83 8.45 -1.39 -0.20
N VAL A 84 8.83 -0.23 0.30
CA VAL A 84 8.27 0.34 1.53
C VAL A 84 7.78 1.75 1.24
N ILE A 85 6.55 2.04 1.64
CA ILE A 85 5.96 3.37 1.57
C ILE A 85 5.19 3.67 2.85
N SER A 86 5.39 4.86 3.41
CA SER A 86 4.60 5.36 4.53
C SER A 86 3.38 6.08 3.97
N MET A 87 2.19 5.71 4.44
CA MET A 87 0.99 6.49 4.16
C MET A 87 1.15 7.89 4.77
N PRO A 88 0.91 8.97 4.03
CA PRO A 88 0.77 10.32 4.59
C PRO A 88 -0.36 10.28 5.62
N PRO A 89 -0.05 10.42 6.92
CA PRO A 89 -1.02 10.15 7.96
C PRO A 89 -2.13 11.21 7.93
N PRO A 90 -3.41 10.85 7.74
CA PRO A 90 -4.50 11.82 7.81
C PRO A 90 -4.62 12.40 9.22
N ASN A 91 -4.93 13.69 9.28
CA ASN A 91 -5.18 14.41 10.52
C ASN A 91 -6.47 13.90 11.19
N VAL A 92 -6.43 13.68 12.51
CA VAL A 92 -7.60 13.22 13.28
C VAL A 92 -8.57 14.39 13.58
N THR A 93 -8.94 15.16 12.56
CA THR A 93 -9.79 16.36 12.67
C THR A 93 -11.20 16.15 12.13
N GLY A 94 -11.49 14.98 11.52
CA GLY A 94 -12.80 14.68 10.94
C GLY A 94 -12.78 13.55 9.93
N ALA A 95 -13.65 13.65 8.92
CA ALA A 95 -13.81 12.67 7.84
C ALA A 95 -12.86 12.94 6.65
N LEU A 96 -12.53 11.88 5.92
CA LEU A 96 -11.75 11.97 4.69
C LEU A 96 -12.53 12.64 3.55
N HIS A 97 -11.87 13.53 2.82
CA HIS A 97 -12.33 14.09 1.54
C HIS A 97 -11.68 13.43 0.31
N MET A 98 -12.14 13.77 -0.90
CA MET A 98 -11.67 13.21 -2.18
C MET A 98 -10.15 13.27 -2.40
N GLY A 99 -9.47 14.30 -1.89
CA GLY A 99 -8.00 14.34 -1.90
C GLY A 99 -7.35 13.12 -1.24
N HIS A 100 -7.86 12.64 -0.10
CA HIS A 100 -7.35 11.41 0.52
C HIS A 100 -7.63 10.19 -0.35
N ALA A 101 -8.80 10.10 -0.96
CA ALA A 101 -9.13 9.00 -1.86
C ALA A 101 -8.13 8.91 -3.03
N MET A 102 -7.72 10.05 -3.59
CA MET A 102 -6.70 10.11 -4.64
C MET A 102 -5.34 9.56 -4.17
N PHE A 103 -4.81 10.06 -3.04
CA PHE A 103 -3.51 9.61 -2.53
C PHE A 103 -3.52 8.12 -2.15
N VAL A 104 -4.57 7.68 -1.44
CA VAL A 104 -4.77 6.28 -1.05
C VAL A 104 -4.82 5.37 -2.28
N THR A 105 -5.51 5.78 -3.35
CA THR A 105 -5.60 5.01 -4.59
C THR A 105 -4.23 4.84 -5.25
N LEU A 106 -3.44 5.92 -5.35
CA LEU A 106 -2.12 5.88 -5.97
C LEU A 106 -1.14 4.98 -5.20
N GLU A 107 -1.10 5.14 -3.87
CA GLU A 107 -0.23 4.33 -3.01
C GLU A 107 -0.63 2.85 -3.00
N ASP A 108 -1.93 2.56 -3.00
CA ASP A 108 -2.46 1.21 -3.07
C ASP A 108 -2.09 0.52 -4.40
N ILE A 109 -2.18 1.24 -5.52
CA ILE A 109 -1.73 0.74 -6.84
C ILE A 109 -0.24 0.38 -6.79
N MET A 110 0.60 1.24 -6.22
CA MET A 110 2.04 0.99 -6.09
C MET A 110 2.31 -0.23 -5.21
N ALA A 111 1.66 -0.32 -4.04
CA ALA A 111 1.80 -1.43 -3.12
C ALA A 111 1.36 -2.76 -3.76
N ARG A 112 0.19 -2.79 -4.41
CA ARG A 112 -0.30 -3.98 -5.12
C ARG A 112 0.62 -4.39 -6.26
N TYR A 113 1.07 -3.44 -7.06
CA TYR A 113 1.99 -3.71 -8.17
C TYR A 113 3.26 -4.42 -7.68
N TRP A 114 3.94 -3.88 -6.66
CA TRP A 114 5.17 -4.48 -6.17
C TRP A 114 4.96 -5.81 -5.45
N ARG A 115 3.85 -5.96 -4.72
CA ARG A 115 3.45 -7.23 -4.12
C ARG A 115 3.21 -8.31 -5.19
N MET A 116 2.55 -7.96 -6.29
CA MET A 116 2.32 -8.86 -7.44
C MET A 116 3.60 -9.16 -8.23
N LYS A 117 4.58 -8.26 -8.23
CA LYS A 117 5.92 -8.50 -8.77
C LYS A 117 6.78 -9.42 -7.89
N GLY A 118 6.24 -9.88 -6.76
CA GLY A 118 6.92 -10.80 -5.86
C GLY A 118 7.96 -10.14 -4.97
N ARG A 119 7.85 -8.83 -4.69
CA ARG A 119 8.74 -8.14 -3.74
C ARG A 119 8.08 -8.02 -2.36
N PRO A 120 8.84 -8.19 -1.26
CA PRO A 120 8.35 -7.85 0.07
C PRO A 120 7.84 -6.40 0.09
N THR A 121 6.55 -6.21 0.30
CA THR A 121 5.90 -4.91 0.16
C THR A 121 5.22 -4.49 1.46
N LEU A 122 5.63 -3.35 2.00
CA LEU A 122 5.05 -2.73 3.19
C LEU A 122 4.51 -1.35 2.86
N TRP A 123 3.19 -1.20 2.99
CA TRP A 123 2.55 0.10 3.05
C TRP A 123 2.12 0.34 4.50
N LEU A 124 2.79 1.28 5.17
CA LEU A 124 2.65 1.53 6.61
C LEU A 124 1.54 2.56 6.84
N PRO A 125 0.41 2.21 7.49
CA PRO A 125 -0.63 3.15 7.82
C PRO A 125 -0.29 3.93 9.09
N GLY A 126 -0.83 5.14 9.20
CA GLY A 126 -0.78 5.91 10.44
C GLY A 126 -1.71 7.10 10.43
N THR A 127 -1.89 7.76 11.57
CA THR A 127 -2.73 8.96 11.72
C THR A 127 -1.99 10.06 12.47
N ASP A 128 -2.28 11.32 12.12
CA ASP A 128 -1.62 12.48 12.69
C ASP A 128 -2.52 13.17 13.74
N HIS A 129 -1.96 13.40 14.92
CA HIS A 129 -2.56 14.16 16.00
C HIS A 129 -2.79 15.61 15.63
N ALA A 130 -2.11 16.14 14.60
CA ALA A 130 -2.38 17.44 14.01
C ALA A 130 -2.46 18.59 15.03
N GLY A 131 -1.59 18.56 16.06
CA GLY A 131 -1.42 19.56 17.12
C GLY A 131 -2.57 20.56 17.30
N ILE A 132 -2.42 21.75 16.70
CA ILE A 132 -3.36 22.88 16.80
C ILE A 132 -4.75 22.52 16.26
N ALA A 133 -4.83 21.80 15.14
CA ALA A 133 -6.10 21.47 14.52
C ALA A 133 -6.94 20.54 15.41
N THR A 134 -6.33 19.54 16.02
CA THR A 134 -7.03 18.67 16.99
C THR A 134 -7.37 19.44 18.26
N GLN A 135 -6.48 20.32 18.72
CA GLN A 135 -6.76 21.16 19.88
C GLN A 135 -8.02 22.01 19.67
N LEU A 136 -8.15 22.69 18.53
CA LEU A 136 -9.32 23.52 18.20
C LEU A 136 -10.62 22.70 18.18
N VAL A 137 -10.55 21.46 17.72
CA VAL A 137 -11.71 20.58 17.65
C VAL A 137 -12.10 20.05 19.03
N VAL A 138 -11.12 19.67 19.86
CA VAL A 138 -11.35 19.28 21.26
C VAL A 138 -11.86 20.47 22.08
N GLU A 139 -11.36 21.69 21.87
CA GLU A 139 -11.86 22.90 22.52
C GLU A 139 -13.32 23.19 22.15
N LYS A 140 -13.70 23.02 20.89
CA LYS A 140 -15.11 23.13 20.47
C LYS A 140 -15.99 22.10 21.19
N LEU A 141 -15.51 20.86 21.35
CA LEU A 141 -16.23 19.85 22.11
C LEU A 141 -16.37 20.24 23.59
N LEU A 142 -15.29 20.71 24.22
CA LEU A 142 -15.33 21.19 25.61
C LEU A 142 -16.32 22.33 25.80
N ALA A 143 -16.39 23.26 24.84
CA ALA A 143 -17.36 24.35 24.88
C ALA A 143 -18.81 23.84 24.88
N THR A 144 -19.13 22.73 24.19
CA THR A 144 -20.46 22.10 24.26
C THR A 144 -20.76 21.45 25.61
N GLU A 145 -19.72 21.09 26.37
CA GLU A 145 -19.80 20.61 27.75
C GLU A 145 -19.76 21.75 28.78
N GLY A 146 -19.70 23.01 28.33
CA GLY A 146 -19.57 24.19 29.20
C GLY A 146 -18.19 24.33 29.86
N LYS A 147 -17.16 23.69 29.30
CA LYS A 147 -15.77 23.71 29.79
C LYS A 147 -14.86 24.45 28.81
N ARG A 148 -13.75 24.97 29.30
CA ARG A 148 -12.67 25.55 28.49
C ARG A 148 -11.39 24.75 28.65
N ARG A 149 -10.43 24.98 27.75
CA ARG A 149 -9.11 24.33 27.83
C ARG A 149 -8.41 24.65 29.13
N GLU A 150 -8.48 25.90 29.58
CA GLU A 150 -7.78 26.39 30.77
C GLU A 150 -8.31 25.74 32.05
N ASP A 151 -9.50 25.14 31.98
CA ASP A 151 -10.13 24.45 33.10
C ASP A 151 -9.59 23.00 33.24
N LEU A 152 -8.70 22.55 32.34
CA LEU A 152 -8.09 21.21 32.33
C LEU A 152 -6.58 21.29 32.56
N SER A 153 -6.04 20.34 33.31
CA SER A 153 -4.61 20.06 33.33
C SER A 153 -4.12 19.48 31.99
N ARG A 154 -2.80 19.45 31.80
CA ARG A 154 -2.18 18.85 30.61
C ARG A 154 -2.62 17.39 30.42
N ASP A 155 -2.59 16.61 31.48
CA ASP A 155 -2.88 15.18 31.41
C ASP A 155 -4.36 14.91 31.10
N GLU A 156 -5.27 15.71 31.68
CA GLU A 156 -6.69 15.65 31.36
C GLU A 156 -6.97 16.05 29.91
N PHE A 157 -6.29 17.10 29.41
CA PHE A 157 -6.41 17.51 28.02
C PHE A 157 -5.91 16.43 27.06
N VAL A 158 -4.75 15.83 27.33
CA VAL A 158 -4.21 14.71 26.55
C VAL A 158 -5.17 13.52 26.57
N ALA A 159 -5.78 13.21 27.71
CA ALA A 159 -6.80 12.16 27.80
C ALA A 159 -8.02 12.45 26.90
N ARG A 160 -8.47 13.70 26.81
CA ARG A 160 -9.54 14.12 25.88
C ARG A 160 -9.13 13.99 24.41
N VAL A 161 -7.88 14.28 24.06
CA VAL A 161 -7.36 14.05 22.71
C VAL A 161 -7.38 12.56 22.35
N TRP A 162 -7.00 11.68 23.29
CA TRP A 162 -7.09 10.23 23.09
C TRP A 162 -8.53 9.72 22.96
N GLU A 163 -9.46 10.28 23.74
CA GLU A 163 -10.88 9.99 23.60
C GLU A 163 -11.41 10.40 22.23
N TRP A 164 -11.06 11.61 21.78
CA TRP A 164 -11.36 12.09 20.43
C TRP A 164 -10.79 11.16 19.36
N LYS A 165 -9.52 10.75 19.50
CA LYS A 165 -8.88 9.79 18.59
C LYS A 165 -9.60 8.45 18.55
N ARG A 166 -10.07 7.92 19.67
CA ARG A 166 -10.86 6.68 19.69
C ARG A 166 -12.19 6.83 18.96
N LYS A 167 -12.86 7.98 19.13
CA LYS A 167 -14.16 8.25 18.49
C LYS A 167 -14.05 8.48 16.98
N TYR A 168 -13.07 9.27 16.53
CA TYR A 168 -12.96 9.71 15.14
C TYR A 168 -11.87 9.00 14.33
N GLY A 169 -10.81 8.51 14.97
CA GLY A 169 -9.79 7.69 14.32
C GLY A 169 -10.39 6.43 13.70
N GLY A 170 -11.33 5.77 14.39
CA GLY A 170 -12.06 4.63 13.84
C GLY A 170 -12.82 4.96 12.54
N THR A 171 -13.38 6.17 12.42
CA THR A 171 -14.05 6.63 11.19
C THR A 171 -13.07 6.73 10.02
N ILE A 172 -11.90 7.34 10.25
CA ILE A 172 -10.85 7.46 9.23
C ILE A 172 -10.38 6.08 8.78
N THR A 173 -10.03 5.20 9.72
CA THR A 173 -9.61 3.82 9.43
C THR A 173 -10.69 3.06 8.65
N ASN A 174 -11.96 3.20 9.03
CA ASN A 174 -13.09 2.58 8.31
C ASN A 174 -13.25 3.13 6.89
N GLN A 175 -13.07 4.44 6.68
CA GLN A 175 -13.13 5.05 5.35
C GLN A 175 -11.99 4.56 4.45
N LEU A 176 -10.76 4.46 4.97
CA LEU A 176 -9.63 3.91 4.23
C LEU A 176 -9.83 2.43 3.86
N ARG A 177 -10.34 1.63 4.82
CA ARG A 177 -10.71 0.22 4.59
C ARG A 177 -11.80 0.10 3.53
N ARG A 178 -12.79 0.98 3.57
CA ARG A 178 -13.89 1.02 2.58
C ARG A 178 -13.42 1.40 1.18
N LEU A 179 -12.39 2.24 1.07
CA LEU A 179 -11.70 2.52 -0.20
C LEU A 179 -10.87 1.33 -0.72
N GLY A 180 -10.68 0.29 0.09
CA GLY A 180 -9.95 -0.90 -0.30
C GLY A 180 -8.44 -0.84 -0.04
N ALA A 181 -7.96 0.09 0.80
CA ALA A 181 -6.54 0.24 1.10
C ALA A 181 -5.90 -1.08 1.58
N SER A 182 -4.88 -1.57 0.87
CA SER A 182 -4.16 -2.82 1.17
C SER A 182 -2.89 -2.61 2.03
N CYS A 183 -2.94 -1.70 2.99
CA CYS A 183 -1.86 -1.42 3.94
C CYS A 183 -1.84 -2.42 5.11
N ASP A 184 -0.69 -2.50 5.80
CA ASP A 184 -0.53 -3.40 6.95
C ASP A 184 -1.13 -2.76 8.22
N TRP A 185 -2.42 -2.97 8.44
CA TRP A 185 -3.15 -2.47 9.61
C TRP A 185 -2.59 -2.96 10.95
N SER A 186 -1.83 -4.05 10.97
CA SER A 186 -1.21 -4.53 12.22
C SER A 186 -0.06 -3.62 12.69
N ARG A 187 0.36 -2.68 11.85
CA ARG A 187 1.41 -1.69 12.11
C ARG A 187 0.88 -0.25 12.06
N GLU A 188 -0.42 -0.06 12.28
CA GLU A 188 -1.00 1.27 12.37
C GLU A 188 -0.42 2.04 13.56
N HIS A 189 0.09 3.23 13.29
CA HIS A 189 0.66 4.11 14.31
C HIS A 189 -0.07 5.44 14.40
N PHE A 190 -0.05 6.03 15.60
CA PHE A 190 -0.51 7.38 15.83
C PHE A 190 0.67 8.22 16.29
N THR A 191 0.80 9.43 15.77
CA THR A 191 1.96 10.31 16.06
C THR A 191 2.22 10.61 17.56
N LEU A 192 1.23 10.44 18.45
CA LEU A 192 1.41 10.54 19.90
C LEU A 192 1.68 9.19 20.60
N ASP A 193 1.88 8.11 19.86
CA ASP A 193 2.36 6.85 20.43
C ASP A 193 3.74 7.06 21.07
N ASP A 194 3.99 6.36 22.18
CA ASP A 194 5.18 6.58 23.01
C ASP A 194 6.50 6.47 22.23
N HIS A 195 6.61 5.45 21.38
CA HIS A 195 7.82 5.22 20.57
C HIS A 195 8.05 6.29 19.50
N LEU A 196 6.99 6.86 18.90
CA LEU A 196 7.12 7.98 17.96
C LEU A 196 7.46 9.28 18.69
N SER A 197 6.90 9.48 19.88
CA SER A 197 7.23 10.62 20.74
C SER A 197 8.71 10.61 21.14
N GLN A 198 9.26 9.43 21.49
CA GLN A 198 10.69 9.25 21.75
C GLN A 198 11.54 9.55 20.51
N ALA A 199 11.13 9.11 19.33
CA ALA A 199 11.86 9.39 18.09
C ALA A 199 11.95 10.90 17.80
N VAL A 200 10.91 11.69 18.13
CA VAL A 200 10.93 13.16 18.03
C VAL A 200 11.91 13.77 19.02
N VAL A 201 11.94 13.29 20.27
CA VAL A 201 12.90 13.74 21.30
C VAL A 201 14.34 13.45 20.85
N ASP A 202 14.61 12.24 20.37
CA ASP A 202 15.92 11.86 19.86
C ASP A 202 16.36 12.72 18.67
N ALA A 203 15.43 12.99 17.74
CA ALA A 203 15.69 13.87 16.61
C ALA A 203 16.03 15.30 17.07
N PHE A 204 15.28 15.83 18.03
CA PHE A 204 15.53 17.15 18.61
C PHE A 204 16.91 17.23 19.27
N ILE A 205 17.24 16.26 20.14
CA ILE A 205 18.55 16.19 20.82
C ILE A 205 19.68 16.16 19.80
N ARG A 206 19.60 15.29 18.78
CA ARG A 206 20.63 15.18 17.73
C ARG A 206 20.79 16.47 16.93
N LEU A 207 19.70 17.17 16.62
CA LEU A 207 19.76 18.44 15.89
C LEU A 207 20.35 19.56 16.77
N HIS A 208 20.03 19.57 18.06
CA HIS A 208 20.63 20.49 19.03
C HIS A 208 22.13 20.23 19.24
N GLU A 209 22.56 18.97 19.41
CA GLU A 209 23.97 18.58 19.53
C GLU A 209 24.81 18.96 18.30
N LYS A 210 24.19 18.97 17.12
CA LYS A 210 24.81 19.44 15.87
C LYS A 210 24.86 20.96 15.71
N GLY A 211 24.33 21.72 16.68
CA GLY A 211 24.22 23.17 16.61
C GLY A 211 23.19 23.68 15.58
N LEU A 212 22.29 22.82 15.09
CA LEU A 212 21.25 23.18 14.12
C LEU A 212 19.99 23.75 14.81
N ILE A 213 19.83 23.50 16.10
CA ILE A 213 18.80 24.11 16.96
C ILE A 213 19.52 24.94 18.02
N TYR A 214 19.12 26.20 18.15
CA TYR A 214 19.65 27.15 19.12
C TYR A 214 18.50 27.97 19.72
N ARG A 215 18.77 28.67 20.83
CA ARG A 215 17.81 29.55 21.50
C ARG A 215 18.50 30.85 21.89
#